data_AF-A0A4V0X839-F1
#
_entry.id   AF-A0A4V0X839-F1
#
_cell.length_a   1.000
_cell.length_b   1.000
_cell.length_c   1.000
_cell.angle_alpha   90.00
_cell.angle_beta   90.00
_cell.angle_gamma   90.00
#
_symmetry.space_group_name_H-M   'P 1'
#
loop_
_entity.id
_entity.type
_entity.pdbx_description
1 polymer ?
#
loop_
_entity_poly.entity_id
_entity_poly.type
_entity_poly.pdbx_seq_one_letter_code
_entity_poly.pdbx_strand_id
1 'polypeptide(L)'
;MDLKSFILFAVAIALEVVATVLFKKGTNRLVNSIRQGWLSHLDNIINALRTKEIALGIFLYAIEYVFWIAFLASVDISKAFPLSSVQIVLILLASRLILKEHVNAYRWLGATFIVVGIYLVGGNI
;
A
#
# COMPACT_ATOMS: atom_id res chain seq x y z
N MET A 1 1.96 20.24 -10.50
CA MET A 1 3.10 19.31 -10.24
C MET A 1 3.92 19.10 -11.52
N ASP A 2 5.26 19.02 -11.44
CA ASP A 2 6.12 18.75 -12.61
C ASP A 2 6.21 17.25 -12.95
N LEU A 3 6.69 16.92 -14.16
CA LEU A 3 6.75 15.53 -14.65
C LEU A 3 7.61 14.63 -13.76
N LYS A 4 8.72 15.16 -13.22
CA LYS A 4 9.63 14.41 -12.37
C LYS A 4 8.94 13.98 -11.07
N SER A 5 8.28 14.92 -10.37
CA SER A 5 7.57 14.60 -9.13
C SER A 5 6.42 13.63 -9.37
N PHE A 6 5.71 13.76 -10.48
CA PHE A 6 4.66 12.81 -10.87
C PHE A 6 5.20 11.39 -11.04
N ILE A 7 6.34 11.23 -11.74
CA ILE A 7 6.96 9.91 -11.94
C ILE A 7 7.42 9.30 -10.60
N LEU A 8 8.07 10.09 -9.74
CA LEU A 8 8.51 9.64 -8.42
C LEU A 8 7.31 9.14 -7.59
N PHE A 9 6.24 9.92 -7.56
CA PHE A 9 4.99 9.54 -6.88
C PHE A 9 4.37 8.27 -7.47
N ALA A 10 4.22 8.20 -8.80
CA ALA A 10 3.58 7.06 -9.46
C ALA A 10 4.36 5.75 -9.21
N VAL A 11 5.70 5.80 -9.23
CA VAL A 11 6.56 4.65 -8.92
C VAL A 11 6.44 4.26 -7.46
N ALA A 12 6.47 5.22 -6.52
CA ALA A 12 6.30 4.94 -5.09
C ALA A 12 4.97 4.23 -4.83
N ILE A 13 3.86 4.80 -5.29
CA ILE A 13 2.53 4.22 -5.08
C ILE A 13 2.39 2.84 -5.73
N ALA A 14 2.96 2.63 -6.93
CA ALA A 14 2.94 1.31 -7.57
C ALA A 14 3.70 0.27 -6.75
N LEU A 15 4.89 0.61 -6.24
CA LEU A 15 5.67 -0.26 -5.37
C LEU A 15 4.93 -0.57 -4.07
N GLU A 16 4.30 0.43 -3.44
CA GLU A 16 3.50 0.24 -2.23
C GLU A 16 2.34 -0.74 -2.46
N VAL A 17 1.60 -0.57 -3.54
CA VAL A 17 0.46 -1.45 -3.87
C VAL A 17 0.94 -2.88 -4.07
N VAL A 18 2.04 -3.08 -4.81
CA VAL A 18 2.62 -4.41 -5.03
C VAL A 18 3.12 -5.03 -3.72
N ALA A 19 3.86 -4.26 -2.90
CA ALA A 19 4.34 -4.72 -1.60
C ALA A 19 3.19 -5.13 -0.67
N THR A 20 2.13 -4.31 -0.60
CA THR A 20 0.94 -4.58 0.21
C THR A 20 0.23 -5.88 -0.22
N VAL A 21 0.08 -6.09 -1.52
CA VAL A 21 -0.50 -7.33 -2.07
C VAL A 21 0.38 -8.54 -1.74
N LEU A 22 1.71 -8.40 -1.82
CA LEU A 22 2.65 -9.46 -1.43
C LEU A 22 2.56 -9.78 0.07
N PHE A 23 2.48 -8.77 0.93
CA PHE A 23 2.25 -8.98 2.37
C PHE A 23 0.99 -9.79 2.60
N LYS A 24 -0.12 -9.41 1.97
CA LYS A 24 -1.38 -10.12 2.09
C LYS A 24 -1.29 -11.57 1.60
N LYS A 25 -0.60 -11.82 0.47
CA LYS A 25 -0.34 -13.19 -0.02
C LYS A 25 0.51 -14.00 0.96
N GLY A 26 1.57 -13.40 1.49
CA GLY A 26 2.46 -14.03 2.46
C GLY A 26 1.73 -14.39 3.75
N THR A 27 0.95 -13.46 4.32
CA THR A 27 0.17 -13.73 5.53
C THR A 27 -0.91 -14.79 5.30
N ASN A 28 -1.55 -14.82 4.14
CA ASN A 28 -2.56 -15.84 3.83
C ASN A 28 -1.96 -17.25 3.77
N ARG A 29 -0.68 -17.40 3.39
CA ARG A 29 0.03 -18.70 3.44
C ARG A 29 0.34 -19.16 4.85
N LEU A 30 0.54 -18.22 5.76
CA LEU A 30 0.92 -18.48 7.14
C LEU A 30 -0.28 -18.62 8.07
N VAL A 31 -1.52 -18.38 7.58
CA VAL A 31 -2.72 -18.31 8.43
C VAL A 31 -2.92 -19.57 9.29
N ASN A 32 -2.58 -20.75 8.76
CA ASN A 32 -2.69 -22.03 9.47
C ASN A 32 -1.45 -22.35 10.33
N SER A 33 -0.37 -21.59 10.18
CA SER A 33 0.91 -21.77 10.87
C SER A 33 1.10 -20.77 12.03
N ILE A 34 0.16 -19.84 12.22
CA ILE A 34 0.18 -18.87 13.31
C ILE A 34 -0.04 -19.62 14.63
N ARG A 35 0.97 -19.61 15.48
CA ARG A 35 0.88 -20.11 16.86
C ARG A 35 0.05 -19.14 17.71
N GLN A 36 -0.71 -19.67 18.66
CA GLN A 36 -1.51 -18.87 19.60
C GLN A 36 -0.80 -18.73 20.95
N GLY A 37 -0.92 -17.54 21.58
CA GLY A 37 -0.32 -17.21 22.88
C GLY A 37 0.67 -16.03 22.81
N TRP A 38 0.79 -15.27 23.90
CA TRP A 38 1.58 -14.02 23.95
C TRP A 38 3.06 -14.20 23.58
N LEU A 39 3.68 -15.33 23.95
CA LEU A 39 5.10 -15.60 23.64
C LEU A 39 5.32 -16.03 22.18
N SER A 40 4.26 -16.38 21.45
CA SER A 40 4.36 -16.87 20.08
C SER A 40 4.44 -15.75 19.01
N HIS A 41 4.26 -14.49 19.41
CA HIS A 41 4.29 -13.35 18.49
C HIS A 41 5.66 -13.20 17.80
N LEU A 42 6.77 -13.42 18.53
CA LEU A 42 8.12 -13.35 17.95
C LEU A 42 8.37 -14.47 16.92
N ASP A 43 7.99 -15.71 17.26
CA ASP A 43 8.08 -16.84 16.34
C ASP A 43 7.27 -16.60 15.07
N ASN A 44 6.04 -16.09 15.21
CA ASN A 44 5.17 -15.77 14.08
C ASN A 44 5.77 -14.69 13.18
N ILE A 45 6.40 -13.65 13.76
CA ILE A 45 7.11 -12.61 12.99
C ILE A 45 8.32 -13.20 12.26
N ILE A 46 9.16 -13.99 12.93
CA ILE A 46 10.33 -14.62 12.30
C ILE A 46 9.90 -15.53 11.14
N ASN A 47 8.84 -16.33 11.33
CA ASN A 47 8.28 -17.16 10.28
C ASN A 47 7.71 -16.34 9.12
N ALA A 48 7.07 -15.21 9.41
CA ALA A 48 6.61 -14.27 8.41
C ALA A 48 7.75 -13.70 7.57
N LEU A 49 8.83 -13.25 8.21
CA LEU A 49 10.02 -12.70 7.52
C LEU A 49 10.73 -13.73 6.63
N ARG A 50 10.63 -15.03 6.94
CA ARG A 50 11.17 -16.12 6.11
C ARG A 50 10.33 -16.43 4.86
N THR A 51 9.14 -15.87 4.75
CA THR A 51 8.26 -16.09 3.59
C THR A 51 8.70 -15.20 2.44
N LYS A 52 8.93 -15.80 1.27
CA LYS A 52 9.45 -15.10 0.08
C LYS A 52 8.62 -13.87 -0.30
N GLU A 53 7.29 -13.96 -0.20
CA GLU A 53 6.39 -12.84 -0.48
C GLU A 53 6.59 -11.68 0.48
N ILE A 54 6.72 -11.96 1.79
CA ILE A 54 6.88 -10.90 2.81
C ILE A 54 8.28 -10.28 2.69
N ALA A 55 9.32 -11.09 2.52
CA ALA A 55 10.67 -10.59 2.29
C ALA A 55 10.76 -9.68 1.05
N LEU A 56 10.16 -10.11 -0.07
CA LEU A 56 10.09 -9.30 -1.29
C LEU A 56 9.26 -8.03 -1.08
N GLY A 57 8.13 -8.13 -0.37
CA GLY A 57 7.31 -6.97 -0.02
C GLY A 57 8.10 -5.94 0.79
N ILE A 58 8.87 -6.37 1.79
CA ILE A 58 9.72 -5.48 2.61
C ILE A 58 10.78 -4.81 1.74
N PHE A 59 11.43 -5.57 0.85
CA PHE A 59 12.41 -5.02 -0.07
C PHE A 59 11.81 -3.95 -1.00
N LEU A 60 10.64 -4.22 -1.58
CA LEU A 60 9.93 -3.26 -2.42
C LEU A 60 9.48 -2.02 -1.63
N TYR A 61 9.03 -2.20 -0.39
CA TYR A 61 8.64 -1.10 0.50
C TYR A 61 9.85 -0.23 0.89
N ALA A 62 11.02 -0.82 1.08
CA ALA A 62 12.25 -0.07 1.32
C ALA A 62 12.64 0.79 0.09
N ILE A 63 12.48 0.25 -1.12
CA ILE A 63 12.70 1.00 -2.37
C ILE A 63 11.65 2.09 -2.51
N GLU A 64 10.38 1.77 -2.27
CA GLU A 64 9.26 2.71 -2.29
C GLU A 64 9.56 3.95 -1.44
N TYR A 65 10.02 3.75 -0.20
CA TYR A 65 10.37 4.87 0.68
C TYR A 65 11.43 5.80 0.10
N VAL A 66 12.39 5.30 -0.68
CA VAL A 66 13.39 6.15 -1.36
C VAL A 66 12.71 7.06 -2.38
N PHE A 67 11.79 6.52 -3.18
CA PHE A 67 11.01 7.31 -4.14
C PHE A 67 10.05 8.27 -3.44
N TRP A 68 9.41 7.84 -2.35
CA TRP A 68 8.50 8.66 -1.56
C TRP A 68 9.21 9.86 -0.91
N ILE A 69 10.39 9.66 -0.32
CA ILE A 69 11.19 10.74 0.26
C ILE A 69 11.62 11.73 -0.85
N ALA A 70 12.03 11.24 -2.02
CA ALA A 70 12.39 12.09 -3.14
C ALA A 70 11.19 12.91 -3.66
N PHE A 71 9.99 12.31 -3.67
CA PHE A 71 8.75 13.01 -4.00
C PHE A 71 8.41 14.09 -2.95
N LEU A 72 8.49 13.76 -1.66
CA LEU A 72 8.24 14.71 -0.56
C LEU A 72 9.24 15.88 -0.54
N ALA A 73 10.45 15.68 -1.04
CA ALA A 73 11.42 16.77 -1.21
C ALA A 73 10.99 17.80 -2.27
N SER A 74 10.01 17.46 -3.12
CA SER A 74 9.58 18.27 -4.27
C SER A 74 8.16 18.85 -4.12
N VAL A 75 7.38 18.39 -3.14
CA VAL A 75 5.97 18.75 -2.95
C VAL A 75 5.66 18.96 -1.46
N ASP A 76 4.87 19.98 -1.14
CA ASP A 76 4.41 20.24 0.23
C ASP A 76 3.70 19.02 0.81
N ILE A 77 4.04 18.68 2.06
CA ILE A 77 3.46 17.54 2.77
C ILE A 77 1.92 17.63 2.87
N SER A 78 1.37 18.85 2.97
CA SER A 78 -0.07 19.12 3.01
C SER A 78 -0.79 18.76 1.70
N LYS A 79 -0.07 18.68 0.57
CA LYS A 79 -0.58 18.24 -0.74
C LYS A 79 -0.30 16.76 -0.99
N ALA A 80 0.88 16.29 -0.57
CA ALA A 80 1.34 14.92 -0.79
C ALA A 80 0.47 13.87 -0.07
N PHE A 81 0.10 14.12 1.19
CA PHE A 81 -0.68 13.17 2.00
C PHE A 81 -2.11 12.94 1.48
N PRO A 82 -2.87 13.98 1.10
CA PRO A 82 -4.14 13.79 0.42
C PRO A 82 -3.98 12.98 -0.86
N LEU A 83 -2.99 13.32 -1.69
CA LEU A 83 -2.74 12.64 -2.97
C LEU A 83 -2.41 11.14 -2.78
N SER A 84 -1.61 10.78 -1.77
CA SER A 84 -1.24 9.38 -1.50
C SER A 84 -2.44 8.50 -1.11
N SER A 85 -3.56 9.09 -0.68
CA SER A 85 -4.80 8.34 -0.42
C SER A 85 -5.31 7.56 -1.65
N VAL A 86 -4.83 7.88 -2.86
CA VAL A 86 -5.08 7.08 -4.08
C VAL A 86 -4.65 5.61 -3.90
N GLN A 87 -3.62 5.33 -3.11
CA GLN A 87 -3.16 3.97 -2.84
C GLN A 87 -4.26 3.11 -2.22
N ILE A 88 -5.19 3.70 -1.43
CA ILE A 88 -6.30 2.97 -0.82
C ILE A 88 -7.21 2.40 -1.92
N VAL A 89 -7.52 3.21 -2.94
CA VAL A 89 -8.33 2.80 -4.09
C VAL A 89 -7.60 1.74 -4.92
N LEU A 90 -6.30 1.93 -5.15
CA LEU A 90 -5.47 0.98 -5.90
C LEU A 90 -5.31 -0.36 -5.18
N ILE A 91 -5.12 -0.36 -3.86
CA ILE A 91 -5.08 -1.57 -3.02
C ILE A 91 -6.43 -2.27 -3.07
N LEU A 92 -7.55 -1.53 -2.98
CA LEU A 92 -8.89 -2.11 -3.10
C LEU A 92 -9.11 -2.81 -4.46
N LEU A 93 -8.68 -2.15 -5.54
CA LEU A 93 -8.70 -2.72 -6.89
C LEU A 93 -7.80 -3.96 -6.98
N ALA A 94 -6.58 -3.89 -6.45
CA ALA A 94 -5.64 -5.00 -6.44
C ALA A 94 -6.14 -6.19 -5.60
N SER A 95 -6.81 -5.93 -4.47
CA SER A 95 -7.50 -6.95 -3.68
C SER A 95 -8.58 -7.67 -4.49
N ARG A 96 -9.36 -6.92 -5.27
CA ARG A 96 -10.39 -7.53 -6.12
C ARG A 96 -9.80 -8.33 -7.29
N LEU A 97 -8.80 -7.78 -7.97
CA LEU A 97 -8.26 -8.35 -9.22
C LEU A 97 -7.22 -9.46 -8.98
N ILE A 98 -6.30 -9.23 -8.05
CA ILE A 98 -5.15 -10.11 -7.81
C ILE A 98 -5.46 -11.13 -6.70
N LEU A 99 -6.05 -10.67 -5.60
CA LEU A 99 -6.38 -11.54 -4.46
C LEU A 99 -7.75 -12.20 -4.60
N LYS A 100 -8.56 -11.77 -5.58
CA LYS A 100 -9.93 -12.26 -5.83
C LYS A 100 -10.84 -12.13 -4.60
N GLU A 101 -10.59 -11.15 -3.75
CA GLU A 101 -11.40 -10.89 -2.57
C GLU A 101 -12.79 -10.36 -2.96
N HIS A 102 -13.81 -10.67 -2.14
CA HIS A 102 -15.12 -10.07 -2.28
C HIS A 102 -15.11 -8.66 -1.69
N VAL A 103 -15.24 -7.66 -2.57
CA VAL A 103 -15.34 -6.25 -2.19
C VAL A 103 -16.81 -5.83 -2.26
N ASN A 104 -17.39 -5.53 -1.10
CA ASN A 104 -18.80 -5.13 -1.01
C ASN A 104 -19.03 -3.71 -1.55
N ALA A 105 -20.31 -3.37 -1.77
CA ALA A 105 -20.72 -2.06 -2.32
C ALA A 105 -20.28 -0.87 -1.44
N TYR A 106 -20.30 -1.03 -0.11
CA TYR A 106 -19.90 0.04 0.82
C TYR A 106 -18.42 0.43 0.68
N ARG A 107 -17.53 -0.53 0.43
CA ARG A 107 -16.10 -0.24 0.18
C ARG A 107 -15.90 0.51 -1.14
N TRP A 108 -16.68 0.20 -2.18
CA TRP A 108 -16.65 0.94 -3.44
C TRP A 108 -17.20 2.36 -3.30
N LEU A 109 -18.26 2.54 -2.51
CA LEU A 109 -18.79 3.86 -2.18
C LEU A 109 -17.75 4.70 -1.42
N GLY A 110 -17.10 4.12 -0.41
CA GLY A 110 -16.00 4.75 0.31
C GLY A 110 -14.83 5.13 -0.61
N ALA A 111 -14.42 4.24 -1.52
CA ALA A 111 -13.38 4.53 -2.50
C ALA A 111 -13.75 5.71 -3.41
N THR A 112 -15.03 5.82 -3.80
CA THR A 112 -15.52 6.97 -4.58
C THR A 112 -15.39 8.28 -3.78
N PHE A 113 -15.76 8.27 -2.49
CA PHE A 113 -15.57 9.45 -1.63
C PHE A 113 -14.10 9.81 -1.41
N ILE A 114 -13.19 8.83 -1.34
CA ILE A 114 -11.75 9.10 -1.28
C ILE A 114 -11.29 9.83 -2.54
N VAL A 115 -11.67 9.35 -3.74
CA VAL A 115 -11.33 10.00 -5.01
C VAL A 115 -11.86 11.44 -5.06
N VAL A 116 -13.10 11.66 -4.63
CA VAL A 116 -13.68 13.00 -4.53
C VAL A 116 -12.90 13.85 -3.53
N GLY A 117 -12.55 13.31 -2.36
CA GLY A 117 -11.75 14.01 -1.34
C GLY A 117 -10.38 14.42 -1.87
N ILE A 118 -9.69 13.55 -2.60
CA ILE A 118 -8.41 13.86 -3.26
C ILE A 118 -8.59 15.03 -4.23
N TYR A 119 -9.65 15.03 -5.04
CA TYR A 119 -9.94 16.13 -5.97
C TYR A 119 -10.31 17.42 -5.23
N LEU A 120 -11.04 17.37 -4.13
CA LEU A 120 -11.42 18.58 -3.37
C LEU A 120 -10.22 19.21 -2.66
N VAL A 121 -9.33 18.40 -2.09
CA VAL A 121 -8.13 18.89 -1.42
C VAL A 121 -7.06 19.30 -2.43
N GLY A 122 -6.95 18.54 -3.52
CA GLY A 122 -5.89 18.65 -4.51
C GLY A 122 -6.25 19.33 -5.82
N GLY A 123 -7.51 19.72 -6.03
CA GLY A 123 -7.99 20.33 -7.28
C GLY A 123 -7.38 21.69 -7.62
N ASN A 124 -6.62 22.27 -6.67
CA ASN A 124 -5.83 23.48 -6.85
C ASN A 124 -4.30 23.21 -6.91
N ILE A 125 -3.85 21.97 -7.16
CA ILE A 125 -2.42 21.56 -7.28
C ILE A 125 -1.92 21.56 -8.73
#